data_AF-A0A7V2SIT9-F1
#
_entry.id   AF-A0A7V2SIT9-F1
#
_cell.length_a   1.000
_cell.length_b   1.000
_cell.length_c   1.000
_cell.angle_alpha   90.00
_cell.angle_beta   90.00
_cell.angle_gamma   90.00
#
_symmetry.space_group_name_H-M   'P 1'
#
loop_
_entity.id
_entity.type
_entity.pdbx_description
1 polymer ?
#
loop_
_entity_poly.entity_id
_entity_poly.type
_entity_poly.pdbx_seq_one_letter_code
_entity_poly.pdbx_strand_id
1 'polypeptide(L)' 'MEIEFIEEKFNEIFRELEKEVMEILQDQSLDKKNTNLRMKPLSSTKQILQNAIESIRLVDRLDKEGRE' A
#
# COMPACT_ATOMS: atom_id res chain seq x y z
N MET A 1 -11.68 17.76 3.03
CA MET A 1 -10.42 16.99 3.02
C MET A 1 -10.23 16.58 1.57
N GLU A 2 -9.13 16.96 0.91
CA GLU A 2 -8.94 16.54 -0.49
C GLU A 2 -8.51 15.08 -0.49
N ILE A 3 -9.50 14.18 -0.46
CA ILE A 3 -9.26 12.73 -0.49
C ILE A 3 -8.39 12.36 -1.70
N GLU A 4 -8.58 13.03 -2.83
CA GLU A 4 -7.76 12.88 -4.04
C GLU A 4 -6.25 13.09 -3.78
N PHE A 5 -5.87 14.11 -3.02
CA PHE A 5 -4.47 14.35 -2.65
C PHE A 5 -3.92 13.23 -1.74
N ILE A 6 -4.74 12.73 -0.82
CA ILE A 6 -4.36 11.59 0.04
C ILE A 6 -4.17 10.34 -0.83
N GLU A 7 -5.07 10.06 -1.75
CA GLU A 7 -4.96 8.91 -2.67
C GLU A 7 -3.70 9.00 -3.55
N GLU A 8 -3.38 10.19 -4.04
CA GLU A 8 -2.14 10.42 -4.80
C GLU A 8 -0.90 10.05 -3.98
N LYS A 9 -0.83 10.46 -2.71
CA LYS A 9 0.27 10.10 -1.81
C LYS A 9 0.34 8.62 -1.47
N PHE A 10 -0.79 7.96 -1.29
CA PHE A 10 -0.81 6.51 -1.16
C PHE A 10 -0.30 5.81 -2.42
N ASN A 11 -0.66 6.30 -3.60
CA ASN A 11 -0.17 5.75 -4.88
C ASN A 11 1.34 5.94 -5.05
N GLU A 12 1.90 7.08 -4.63
CA GLU A 12 3.37 7.27 -4.57
C GLU A 12 4.01 6.18 -3.68
N ILE A 13 3.47 5.96 -2.47
CA ILE A 13 3.99 4.95 -1.54
C ILE A 13 3.88 3.53 -2.12
N PHE A 14 2.77 3.19 -2.78
CA PHE A 14 2.61 1.88 -3.42
C PHE A 14 3.63 1.67 -4.54
N ARG A 15 3.96 2.70 -5.32
CA ARG A 15 5.00 2.60 -6.37
C ARG A 15 6.37 2.34 -5.77
N GLU A 16 6.72 2.97 -4.65
CA GLU A 16 7.99 2.70 -3.98
C GLU A 16 8.04 1.27 -3.40
N LEU A 17 6.94 0.79 -2.79
CA LEU A 17 6.82 -0.60 -2.36
C LEU A 17 6.98 -1.60 -3.53
N GLU A 18 6.42 -1.29 -4.70
CA GLU A 18 6.57 -2.13 -5.89
C GLU A 18 8.01 -2.17 -6.38
N LYS A 19 8.74 -1.05 -6.33
CA LYS A 19 10.17 -1.03 -6.65
C LYS A 19 10.96 -1.94 -5.71
N GLU A 20 10.73 -1.83 -4.41
CA GLU A 20 11.44 -2.65 -3.41
C GLU A 20 11.15 -4.14 -3.61
N VAL A 21 9.90 -4.50 -3.92
CA VAL A 21 9.54 -5.88 -4.31
C VAL A 21 10.32 -6.32 -5.54
N MET A 22 10.39 -5.49 -6.58
CA MET A 22 11.09 -5.84 -7.82
C MET A 22 12.60 -6.02 -7.59
N GLU A 23 13.22 -5.18 -6.76
CA GLU A 23 14.62 -5.34 -6.36
C GLU A 23 14.88 -6.68 -5.69
N ILE A 24 14.01 -7.09 -4.75
CA ILE A 24 14.12 -8.39 -4.07
C ILE A 24 13.94 -9.56 -5.05
N LEU A 25 13.01 -9.46 -6.00
CA LEU A 25 12.75 -10.52 -6.98
C LEU A 25 13.85 -10.63 -8.03
N GLN A 26 14.56 -9.54 -8.31
CA GLN A 26 15.68 -9.52 -9.25
C GLN A 26 17.01 -9.95 -8.63
N ASP A 27 17.11 -9.99 -7.30
CA ASP A 27 18.32 -10.44 -6.60
C ASP A 27 18.53 -11.95 -6.74
N GLN A 28 19.39 -12.32 -7.70
CA GLN A 28 19.76 -13.71 -7.98
C GLN A 28 20.59 -14.37 -6.85
N SER A 29 21.08 -13.61 -5.87
CA SER A 29 21.80 -14.16 -4.72
C SER A 29 20.86 -14.73 -3.65
N LEU A 30 19.57 -14.39 -3.69
CA LEU A 30 18.59 -14.85 -2.73
C LEU A 30 18.00 -16.21 -3.14
N ASP A 31 18.00 -17.14 -2.19
CA ASP A 31 17.18 -18.34 -2.32
C ASP A 31 15.70 -18.05 -2.04
N LYS A 32 14.82 -18.99 -2.40
CA LYS A 32 13.37 -18.88 -2.19
C LYS A 32 13.00 -18.55 -0.74
N LYS A 33 13.74 -19.08 0.23
CA LYS A 33 13.47 -18.87 1.66
C LYS A 33 13.73 -17.41 2.05
N ASN A 34 14.87 -16.87 1.64
CA ASN A 34 15.28 -15.51 1.93
C ASN A 34 14.46 -14.48 1.15
N THR A 35 14.13 -14.76 -0.12
CA THR A 35 13.16 -13.95 -0.89
C THR A 35 11.84 -13.86 -0.13
N ASN A 36 11.26 -14.99 0.29
CA ASN A 36 9.99 -15.00 1.03
C ASN A 36 10.08 -14.24 2.36
N LEU A 37 11.20 -14.37 3.09
CA LEU A 37 11.40 -13.67 4.35
C LEU A 37 11.42 -12.15 4.15
N ARG A 38 12.09 -11.66 3.11
CA ARG A 38 12.17 -10.23 2.77
C ARG A 38 10.86 -9.68 2.19
N MET A 39 10.09 -10.51 1.49
CA MET A 39 8.79 -10.13 0.93
C MET A 39 7.67 -10.00 1.98
N LYS A 40 7.77 -10.72 3.11
CA LYS A 40 6.72 -10.74 4.16
C LYS A 40 6.38 -9.35 4.71
N PRO A 41 7.35 -8.53 5.16
CA PRO A 41 7.07 -7.17 5.62
C PRO A 41 6.37 -6.33 4.55
N LEU A 42 6.82 -6.39 3.29
CA LEU A 42 6.25 -5.61 2.18
C LEU A 42 4.79 -5.95 1.91
N SER A 43 4.46 -7.25 1.96
CA SER A 43 3.08 -7.72 1.84
C SER A 43 2.20 -7.17 2.98
N SER A 44 2.67 -7.27 4.22
CA SER A 44 1.96 -6.73 5.38
C SER A 44 1.80 -5.21 5.31
N THR A 45 2.85 -4.48 4.92
CA THR A 45 2.82 -3.02 4.76
C THR A 45 1.80 -2.61 3.69
N LYS A 46 1.80 -3.27 2.53
CA LYS A 46 0.82 -3.01 1.47
C LYS A 46 -0.61 -3.18 1.99
N GLN A 47 -0.87 -4.26 2.72
CA GLN A 47 -2.20 -4.54 3.26
C GLN A 47 -2.65 -3.50 4.30
N ILE A 48 -1.74 -3.05 5.18
CA ILE A 48 -2.02 -1.98 6.14
C ILE A 48 -2.41 -0.68 5.41
N LEU A 49 -1.66 -0.32 4.37
CA LEU A 49 -1.95 0.88 3.57
C LEU A 49 -3.28 0.76 2.82
N GLN A 50 -3.59 -0.40 2.26
CA GLN A 50 -4.88 -0.67 1.61
C GLN A 50 -6.05 -0.52 2.60
N ASN A 51 -5.94 -1.10 3.79
CA ASN A 51 -6.97 -0.97 4.81
C ASN A 51 -7.16 0.50 5.25
N ALA A 52 -6.07 1.26 5.33
CA ALA A 52 -6.09 2.67 5.72
C ALA A 52 -6.80 3.55 4.68
N ILE A 53 -6.45 3.43 3.39
CA ILE A 53 -7.11 4.20 2.33
C ILE A 53 -8.59 3.82 2.19
N GLU A 54 -8.95 2.55 2.34
CA GLU A 54 -10.35 2.10 2.37
C GLU A 54 -11.12 2.70 3.54
N SER A 55 -10.51 2.76 4.73
CA SER A 55 -11.13 3.38 5.90
C SER A 55 -11.35 4.88 5.70
N ILE A 56 -10.39 5.58 5.07
CA ILE A 56 -10.52 7.00 4.73
C ILE A 56 -11.65 7.22 3.71
N ARG A 57 -11.72 6.40 2.67
CA ARG A 57 -12.80 6.43 1.67
C ARG A 57 -14.17 6.19 2.27
N LEU A 58 -14.27 5.27 3.23
CA LEU A 58 -15.52 5.00 3.93
C LEU A 58 -15.98 6.22 4.74
N VAL A 59 -15.07 6.84 5.49
CA VAL A 59 -15.38 8.05 6.27
C VAL A 59 -15.84 9.20 5.35
N ASP A 60 -15.14 9.44 4.24
CA ASP A 60 -15.52 10.47 3.26
C ASP A 60 -16.89 10.20 2.63
N ARG A 61 -17.20 8.94 2.32
CA ARG A 61 -18.52 8.54 1.81
C ARG A 61 -19.62 8.81 2.84
N LEU A 62 -19.42 8.39 4.08
CA LEU A 62 -20.39 8.60 5.16
C LEU A 62 -20.62 10.09 5.46
N ASP A 63 -19.57 10.92 5.40
CA ASP A 63 -19.69 12.38 5.55
C ASP A 63 -20.48 13.03 4.41
N LYS A 64 -20.41 12.47 3.19
CA LYS A 64 -21.22 12.92 2.04
C LYS A 64 -22.67 12.46 2.17
N GLU A 65 -22.90 11.20 2.51
CA GLU A 65 -24.24 10.61 2.68
C GLU A 65 -25.00 11.20 3.88
N GLY A 66 -24.31 11.50 5.00
CA GLY A 66 -24.91 12.11 6.19
C GLY A 66 -25.18 13.62 6.08
N ARG A 67 -24.79 14.25 4.97
CA ARG A 67 -25.10 15.65 4.64
C ARG A 67 -26.30 15.79 3.70
N GLU A 68 -26.89 14.68 3.25
CA GLU A 68 -28.21 14.61 2.59
C GLU A 68 -29.34 14.48 3.62
#